data_AF-A0AAU0SVE4-F1
#
_entry.id   AF-A0AAU0SVE4-F1
#
_cell.length_a   1.000
_cell.length_b   1.000
_cell.length_c   1.000
_cell.angle_alpha   90.00
_cell.angle_beta   90.00
_cell.angle_gamma   90.00
#
_symmetry.space_group_name_H-M   'P 1'
#
loop_
_entity.id
_entity.type
_entity.pdbx_description
1 polymer ?
#
loop_
_entity_poly.entity_id
_entity_poly.type
_entity_poly.pdbx_seq_one_letter_code
_entity_poly.pdbx_strand_id
1 'polypeptide(L)'
;MIKHASNSPTRLFTVADGISSEDLLVNLSETLASANALSCDLAFDLEGSKREELLGVAQLIELGQLLADRLHLGATMAGKASSG
;
A
#
# COMPACT_ATOMS: atom_id res chain seq x y z
N MET A 1 43.57 3.29 -8.87
CA MET A 1 42.20 2.92 -9.30
C MET A 1 41.40 2.61 -8.04
N ILE A 2 40.48 3.49 -7.63
CA ILE A 2 39.56 3.20 -6.52
C ILE A 2 38.37 2.44 -7.12
N LYS A 3 38.18 1.19 -6.68
CA LYS A 3 37.04 0.37 -7.10
C LYS A 3 35.81 0.86 -6.35
N HIS A 4 34.92 1.57 -7.04
CA HIS A 4 33.58 1.83 -6.49
C HIS A 4 32.87 0.50 -6.34
N ALA A 5 32.71 0.01 -5.11
CA ALA A 5 31.74 -1.03 -4.83
C ALA A 5 30.36 -0.42 -5.11
N SER A 6 29.61 -1.00 -6.05
CA SER A 6 28.22 -0.62 -6.26
C SER A 6 27.44 -1.02 -5.00
N ASN A 7 27.19 -0.06 -4.11
CA ASN A 7 26.27 -0.22 -2.98
C ASN A 7 24.82 -0.23 -3.50
N SER A 8 24.52 -1.13 -4.43
CA SER A 8 23.14 -1.39 -4.83
C SER A 8 22.41 -1.97 -3.62
N PRO A 9 21.31 -1.34 -3.15
CA PRO A 9 20.58 -1.84 -2.00
C PRO A 9 20.20 -3.31 -2.23
N THR A 10 20.52 -4.17 -1.27
CA THR A 10 20.15 -5.59 -1.34
C THR A 10 18.64 -5.69 -1.20
N ARG A 11 17.97 -6.13 -2.26
CA ARG A 11 16.53 -6.21 -2.31
C ARG A 11 16.08 -7.56 -1.76
N LEU A 12 15.64 -7.58 -0.50
CA LEU A 12 15.23 -8.81 0.20
C LEU A 12 13.86 -9.34 -0.25
N PHE A 13 12.97 -8.45 -0.68
CA PHE A 13 11.61 -8.79 -1.09
C PHE A 13 11.32 -8.28 -2.51
N THR A 14 10.56 -9.07 -3.27
CA THR A 14 10.08 -8.72 -4.61
C THR A 14 8.62 -9.09 -4.77
N VAL A 15 7.90 -8.31 -5.55
CA VAL A 15 6.65 -8.77 -6.16
C VAL A 15 7.01 -9.79 -7.25
N ALA A 16 6.26 -10.88 -7.34
CA ALA A 16 6.45 -11.89 -8.39
C ALA A 16 5.98 -11.32 -9.75
N ASP A 17 6.67 -11.72 -10.82
CA ASP A 17 6.22 -11.38 -12.18
C ASP A 17 4.96 -12.18 -12.56
N GLY A 18 4.17 -11.66 -13.50
CA GLY A 18 2.99 -12.34 -14.01
C GLY A 18 1.75 -12.31 -13.11
N ILE A 19 1.80 -11.58 -11.99
CA ILE A 19 0.62 -11.34 -11.15
C ILE A 19 -0.30 -10.32 -11.81
N SER A 20 -1.61 -10.58 -11.80
CA SER A 20 -2.58 -9.67 -12.41
C SER A 20 -2.66 -8.35 -11.65
N SER A 21 -2.98 -7.26 -12.34
CA SER A 21 -3.21 -5.96 -11.68
C SER A 21 -4.33 -6.02 -10.64
N GLU A 22 -5.31 -6.91 -10.82
CA GLU A 22 -6.38 -7.13 -9.86
C GLU A 22 -5.86 -7.74 -8.56
N ASP A 23 -5.07 -8.84 -8.65
CA ASP A 23 -4.47 -9.48 -7.48
C ASP A 23 -3.49 -8.54 -6.75
N LEU A 24 -2.75 -7.72 -7.51
CA LEU A 24 -1.88 -6.69 -6.93
C LEU A 24 -2.68 -5.62 -6.18
N LEU A 25 -3.83 -5.19 -6.72
CA LEU A 25 -4.70 -4.22 -6.07
C LEU A 25 -5.37 -4.80 -4.83
N VAL A 26 -5.79 -6.07 -4.85
CA VAL A 26 -6.33 -6.75 -3.66
C VAL A 26 -5.27 -6.81 -2.56
N ASN A 27 -4.05 -7.26 -2.88
CA ASN A 27 -2.97 -7.33 -1.90
C ASN A 27 -2.56 -5.94 -1.39
N LEU A 28 -2.62 -4.91 -2.24
CA LEU A 28 -2.42 -3.51 -1.83
C LEU A 28 -3.50 -3.08 -0.83
N SER A 29 -4.77 -3.31 -1.13
CA SER A 29 -5.89 -2.96 -0.24
C SER A 29 -5.78 -3.68 1.12
N GLU A 30 -5.44 -4.96 1.13
CA GLU A 30 -5.23 -5.72 2.37
C GLU A 30 -4.03 -5.18 3.18
N THR A 31 -2.96 -4.79 2.48
CA THR A 31 -1.77 -4.19 3.11
C THR A 31 -2.10 -2.83 3.74
N LEU A 32 -2.85 -1.98 3.04
CA LEU A 32 -3.27 -0.67 3.54
C LEU A 32 -4.24 -0.82 4.72
N ALA A 33 -5.22 -1.71 4.64
CA ALA A 33 -6.13 -2.01 5.75
C ALA A 33 -5.36 -2.49 6.99
N SER A 34 -4.37 -3.37 6.81
CA SER A 34 -3.51 -3.84 7.90
C SER A 34 -2.69 -2.71 8.51
N ALA A 35 -2.09 -1.84 7.69
CA ALA A 35 -1.32 -0.70 8.15
C ALA A 35 -2.19 0.32 8.91
N ASN A 36 -3.43 0.53 8.46
CA ASN A 36 -4.39 1.40 9.13
C ASN A 36 -4.75 0.85 10.51
N ALA A 37 -5.06 -0.45 10.60
CA ALA A 37 -5.34 -1.12 11.88
C ALA A 37 -4.17 -0.97 12.86
N LEU A 38 -2.94 -1.25 12.42
CA LEU A 38 -1.74 -1.11 13.27
C LEU A 38 -1.51 0.35 13.71
N SER A 39 -1.76 1.31 12.81
CA SER A 39 -1.61 2.73 13.13
C SER A 39 -2.63 3.19 14.17
N CYS A 40 -3.89 2.76 14.03
CA CYS A 40 -4.96 3.05 14.98
C CYS A 40 -4.73 2.38 16.34
N ASP A 41 -4.33 1.10 16.35
CA ASP A 41 -4.00 0.36 17.57
C ASP A 41 -2.86 1.06 18.33
N LEU A 42 -1.78 1.44 17.64
CA LEU A 42 -0.68 2.15 18.27
C LEU A 42 -1.06 3.57 18.71
N ALA A 43 -1.93 4.26 17.96
CA ALA A 43 -2.43 5.58 18.35
C ALA A 43 -3.23 5.55 19.65
N PHE A 44 -3.93 4.44 19.93
CA PHE A 44 -4.66 4.24 21.19
C PHE A 44 -3.73 4.20 22.41
N ASP A 45 -2.52 3.64 22.24
CA ASP A 45 -1.51 3.53 23.29
C ASP A 45 -0.69 4.82 23.50
N LEU A 46 -0.92 5.87 22.70
CA LEU A 46 -0.18 7.13 22.76
C LEU A 46 -1.05 8.32 23.20
N GLU A 47 -0.36 9.39 23.64
CA GLU A 47 -0.99 10.62 24.09
C GLU A 47 -0.41 11.87 23.40
N GLY A 48 -1.17 12.97 23.49
CA GLY A 48 -0.78 14.28 22.98
C GLY A 48 -0.42 14.26 21.49
N SER A 49 0.65 14.97 21.14
CA SER A 49 1.08 15.14 19.75
C SER A 49 1.45 13.83 19.05
N LYS A 50 1.92 12.81 19.77
CA LYS A 50 2.30 11.52 19.17
C LYS A 50 1.10 10.70 18.71
N ARG A 51 0.00 10.76 19.43
CA ARG A 51 -1.28 10.21 18.95
C ARG A 51 -1.77 10.96 17.72
N GLU A 52 -1.70 12.29 17.72
CA GLU A 52 -2.12 13.11 16.58
C GLU A 52 -1.28 12.82 15.32
N GLU A 53 0.04 12.67 15.47
CA GLU A 53 0.93 12.25 14.38
C GLU A 53 0.50 10.91 13.76
N LEU A 54 0.22 9.89 14.58
CA LEU A 54 -0.23 8.58 14.07
C LEU A 54 -1.63 8.60 13.47
N LEU A 55 -2.56 9.37 14.03
CA LEU A 55 -3.88 9.55 13.42
C LEU A 55 -3.77 10.25 12.06
N GLY A 56 -2.81 11.17 11.89
CA GLY A 56 -2.47 11.74 10.60
C GLY A 56 -1.94 10.70 9.60
N VAL A 57 -1.11 9.75 10.06
CA VAL A 57 -0.65 8.62 9.23
C VAL A 57 -1.83 7.72 8.83
N ALA A 58 -2.72 7.37 9.78
CA ALA A 58 -3.92 6.59 9.49
C ALA A 58 -4.80 7.27 8.43
N GLN A 59 -4.98 8.60 8.51
CA GLN A 59 -5.70 9.36 7.49
C GLN A 59 -5.06 9.29 6.10
N LEU A 60 -3.73 9.31 6.00
CA LEU A 60 -3.02 9.17 4.73
C LEU A 60 -3.15 7.75 4.16
N ILE A 61 -3.15 6.73 5.02
CA ILE A 61 -3.38 5.33 4.62
C ILE A 61 -4.80 5.17 4.06
N GLU A 62 -5.80 5.73 4.75
CA GLU A 62 -7.20 5.72 4.28
C GLU A 62 -7.34 6.42 2.91
N LEU A 63 -6.65 7.54 2.70
CA LEU A 63 -6.60 8.18 1.39
C LEU A 63 -5.99 7.25 0.31
N GLY A 64 -4.94 6.51 0.66
CA GLY A 64 -4.37 5.49 -0.22
C GLY A 64 -5.37 4.39 -0.58
N GLN A 65 -6.16 3.95 0.39
CA GLN A 65 -7.21 2.94 0.19
C GLN A 65 -8.26 3.44 -0.81
N LEU A 66 -8.74 4.68 -0.65
CA LEU A 66 -9.72 5.28 -1.57
C LEU A 66 -9.19 5.39 -3.01
N LEU A 67 -7.89 5.65 -3.19
CA LEU A 67 -7.26 5.66 -4.51
C LEU A 67 -7.18 4.25 -5.11
N ALA A 68 -6.81 3.25 -4.32
CA ALA A 68 -6.76 1.84 -4.74
C ALA A 68 -8.15 1.32 -5.12
N ASP A 69 -9.18 1.61 -4.31
CA ASP A 69 -10.56 1.24 -4.58
C ASP A 69 -11.07 1.84 -5.89
N ARG A 70 -10.72 3.11 -6.17
CA ARG A 70 -11.06 3.76 -7.44
C ARG A 70 -10.39 3.09 -8.64
N LEU A 71 -9.13 2.65 -8.50
CA LEU A 71 -8.44 1.90 -9.55
C LEU A 71 -9.07 0.52 -9.77
N HIS A 72 -9.44 -0.17 -8.69
CA HIS A 72 -10.09 -1.48 -8.77
C HIS A 72 -11.46 -1.41 -9.48
N LEU A 73 -12.28 -0.41 -9.14
CA LEU A 73 -13.54 -0.16 -9.85
C LEU A 73 -13.33 0.12 -11.35
N GLY A 74 -12.26 0.84 -11.72
CA GLY A 74 -11.89 1.04 -13.12
C GLY A 74 -11.50 -0.25 -13.84
N ALA A 75 -10.74 -1.13 -13.17
CA ALA A 75 -10.30 -2.42 -13.72
C ALA A 75 -11.49 -3.38 -13.97
N THR A 76 -12.43 -3.47 -13.03
CA THR A 76 -13.61 -4.35 -13.16
C THR A 76 -14.52 -3.94 -14.32
N MET A 77 -14.62 -2.64 -14.62
CA MET A 77 -15.42 -2.12 -15.74
C MET A 77 -14.75 -2.34 -17.11
N ALA A 78 -13.42 -2.25 -17.17
CA ALA A 78 -12.66 -2.54 -18.39
C ALA A 78 -12.71 -4.04 -18.77
N GLY A 79 -12.67 -4.94 -17.79
CA GLY A 79 -12.79 -6.38 -18.02
C GLY A 79 -14.13 -6.77 -18.67
N LYS A 80 -15.24 -6.19 -18.19
CA LYS A 80 -16.60 -6.43 -18.73
C LYS A 80 -16.77 -5.94 -20.18
N ALA A 81 -16.08 -4.87 -20.58
CA ALA A 81 -16.19 -4.32 -21.94
C ALA A 81 -15.48 -5.18 -23.01
N SER A 82 -14.54 -6.05 -22.63
CA SER A 82 -13.80 -6.91 -23.58
C SER A 82 -14.45 -8.28 -23.85
N SER A 83 -15.54 -8.61 -23.15
CA SER A 83 -16.23 -9.90 -23.23
C SER A 83 -17.52 -9.88 -24.08
N GLY A 84 -17.70 -8.85 -24.92
CA GLY A 84 -18.89 -8.64 -25.76
C GLY A 84 -18.58 -8.73 -27.25
#